data_AF-A0A964XCI8-F1
#
_entry.id   AF-A0A964XCI8-F1
#
_cell.length_a   1.000
_cell.length_b   1.000
_cell.length_c   1.000
_cell.angle_alpha   90.00
_cell.angle_beta   90.00
_cell.angle_gamma   90.00
#
_symmetry.space_group_name_H-M   'P 1'
#
loop_
_entity.id
_entity.type
_entity.pdbx_description
1 polymer ?
#
loop_
_entity_poly.entity_id
_entity_poly.type
_entity_poly.pdbx_seq_one_letter_code
_entity_poly.pdbx_strand_id
1 'polypeptide(L)'
;MANDSNQPSRHSVTFHAYPKLLFTWPLLLAGPALWGLGRLGIGDELLGWIYMFILLVVLLTVSVDIERNHGFVWLVIFGLFFFLGRWLTDAYDIPVFSTVYDWLGSLHATYAPGFGLALSILLAIPYAVMMLWVRIQNKWRITHNEFEHYSWGRADDSLARGAKRVRTTYPDLLELLLCGAGTLIVYSATGRSELRRIHNVPFLPLLRRRIDRILEYTAVTDTDMLADEEVEAEREEDLGGNAGPGDAADHEEL
;
A
#
# COMPACT_ATOMS: atom_id res chain seq x y z
N MET A 1 15.62 -11.49 35.21
CA MET A 1 14.82 -10.62 34.32
C MET A 1 15.43 -10.69 32.93
N ALA A 2 15.09 -11.73 32.18
CA ALA A 2 15.65 -12.00 30.86
C ALA A 2 14.55 -11.86 29.81
N ASN A 3 14.62 -10.73 29.09
CA ASN A 3 14.29 -10.51 27.69
C ASN A 3 13.22 -11.41 27.03
N ASP A 4 11.95 -11.09 27.28
CA ASP A 4 10.78 -11.68 26.62
C ASP A 4 10.37 -10.88 25.36
N SER A 5 11.34 -10.49 24.52
CA SER A 5 11.11 -9.56 23.40
C SER A 5 11.20 -10.18 22.01
N ASN A 6 11.29 -11.52 21.89
CA ASN A 6 11.53 -12.15 20.60
C ASN A 6 10.63 -13.36 20.29
N GLN A 7 9.38 -13.35 20.77
CA GLN A 7 8.34 -14.07 20.06
C GLN A 7 7.83 -13.18 18.92
N PRO A 8 7.91 -13.59 17.64
CA PRO A 8 7.24 -12.89 16.57
C PRO A 8 5.74 -13.01 16.83
N SER A 9 5.19 -12.01 17.52
CA SER A 9 3.75 -11.93 17.81
C SER A 9 3.00 -12.06 16.50
N ARG A 10 2.31 -13.19 16.32
CA ARG A 10 1.47 -13.54 15.17
C ARG A 10 0.32 -12.54 14.92
N HIS A 11 0.21 -11.50 15.75
CA HIS A 11 -0.93 -10.57 15.84
C HIS A 11 -0.60 -9.12 15.47
N SER A 12 0.58 -8.82 14.92
CA SER A 12 0.92 -7.45 14.48
C SER A 12 1.41 -7.36 13.04
N VAL A 13 0.98 -6.31 12.34
CA VAL A 13 1.44 -5.98 10.98
C VAL A 13 2.18 -4.66 11.01
N THR A 14 3.44 -4.71 10.58
CA THR A 14 4.28 -3.53 10.42
C THR A 14 4.37 -3.15 8.96
N PHE A 15 4.19 -1.87 8.64
CA PHE A 15 4.39 -1.34 7.30
C PHE A 15 5.00 0.06 7.37
N HIS A 16 5.42 0.59 6.21
CA HIS A 16 6.03 1.91 6.13
C HIS A 16 5.33 2.74 5.05
N ALA A 17 5.20 4.02 5.32
CA ALA A 17 4.71 5.00 4.35
C ALA A 17 5.90 5.69 3.69
N TYR A 18 5.90 5.74 2.37
CA TYR A 18 7.02 6.27 1.59
C TYR A 18 6.65 7.59 0.91
N PRO A 19 7.58 8.54 0.74
CA PRO A 19 7.34 9.72 -0.08
C PRO A 19 7.22 9.35 -1.56
N LYS A 20 6.70 10.27 -2.40
CA LYS A 20 6.57 10.07 -3.86
C LYS A 20 7.90 9.72 -4.57
N LEU A 21 9.03 10.06 -3.97
CA LEU A 21 10.36 9.64 -4.45
C LEU A 21 10.50 8.11 -4.58
N LEU A 22 9.69 7.32 -3.87
CA LEU A 22 9.66 5.87 -4.07
C LEU A 22 9.45 5.49 -5.54
N PHE A 23 8.60 6.22 -6.27
CA PHE A 23 8.22 5.90 -7.64
C PHE A 23 9.32 6.19 -8.68
N THR A 24 10.48 6.74 -8.27
CA THR A 24 11.62 6.95 -9.17
C THR A 24 12.52 5.72 -9.30
N TRP A 25 12.22 4.61 -8.61
CA TRP A 25 12.98 3.37 -8.69
C TRP A 25 13.12 2.78 -10.11
N PRO A 26 12.15 2.87 -11.04
CA PRO A 26 12.32 2.33 -12.39
C PRO A 26 13.43 3.07 -13.13
N LEU A 27 13.50 4.40 -12.98
CA LEU A 27 14.55 5.22 -13.58
C LEU A 27 15.92 4.87 -13.00
N LEU A 28 15.98 4.62 -11.68
CA LEU A 28 17.18 4.18 -10.98
C LEU A 28 17.72 2.84 -11.53
N LEU A 29 16.84 1.90 -11.84
CA LEU A 29 17.23 0.61 -12.42
C LEU A 29 17.48 0.68 -13.93
N ALA A 30 16.78 1.56 -14.63
CA ALA A 30 16.89 1.70 -16.08
C ALA A 30 18.30 2.06 -16.53
N GLY A 31 18.99 2.97 -15.84
CA GLY A 31 20.34 3.39 -16.23
C GLY A 31 21.34 2.22 -16.32
N PRO A 32 21.59 1.48 -15.22
CA PRO A 32 22.47 0.32 -15.22
C PRO A 32 21.98 -0.82 -16.14
N ALA A 33 20.66 -1.06 -16.20
CA ALA A 33 20.09 -2.10 -17.05
C ALA A 33 20.31 -1.82 -18.54
N LEU A 34 19.96 -0.61 -19.00
CA LEU A 34 20.15 -0.20 -20.40
C LEU A 34 21.62 -0.02 -20.75
N TRP A 35 22.47 0.38 -19.79
CA TRP A 35 23.92 0.37 -19.98
C TRP A 35 24.45 -1.04 -20.24
N GLY A 36 23.96 -2.04 -19.50
CA GLY A 36 24.29 -3.45 -19.71
C GLY A 36 23.79 -3.96 -21.07
N LEU A 37 22.56 -3.60 -21.44
CA LEU A 37 21.96 -3.96 -22.73
C LEU A 37 22.68 -3.32 -23.92
N GLY A 38 23.15 -2.08 -23.79
CA GLY A 38 23.99 -1.43 -24.81
C GLY A 38 25.30 -2.19 -25.04
N ARG A 39 25.90 -2.74 -23.98
CA ARG A 39 27.09 -3.62 -24.12
C ARG A 39 26.81 -4.94 -24.81
N LEU A 40 25.55 -5.40 -24.82
CA LEU A 40 25.11 -6.58 -25.55
C LEU A 40 24.81 -6.28 -27.04
N GLY A 41 25.00 -5.03 -27.48
CA GLY A 41 24.81 -4.63 -28.88
C GLY A 41 23.37 -4.30 -29.26
N ILE A 42 22.48 -4.04 -28.29
CA ILE A 42 21.15 -3.50 -28.58
C ILE A 42 21.29 -2.07 -29.11
N GLY A 43 20.57 -1.73 -30.18
CA GLY A 43 20.68 -0.42 -30.84
C GLY A 43 20.35 0.75 -29.90
N ASP A 44 21.22 1.77 -29.92
CA ASP A 44 21.13 2.94 -29.03
C ASP A 44 19.82 3.74 -29.21
N GLU A 45 19.25 3.71 -30.41
CA GLU A 45 17.97 4.36 -30.70
C GLU A 45 16.81 3.69 -29.95
N LEU A 46 16.73 2.35 -30.00
CA LEU A 46 15.73 1.59 -29.26
C LEU A 46 15.87 1.80 -27.75
N LEU A 47 17.11 1.77 -27.25
CA LEU A 47 17.40 2.06 -25.85
C LEU A 47 16.98 3.49 -25.47
N GLY A 48 17.14 4.45 -26.38
CA GLY A 48 16.77 5.85 -26.20
C GLY A 48 15.27 6.00 -25.99
N TRP A 49 14.47 5.38 -26.85
CA TRP A 49 13.01 5.34 -26.71
C TRP A 49 12.54 4.65 -25.43
N ILE A 50 13.14 3.50 -25.08
CA ILE A 50 12.81 2.79 -23.84
C ILE A 50 13.10 3.68 -22.63
N TYR A 51 14.27 4.33 -22.59
CA TYR A 51 14.64 5.22 -21.50
C TYR A 51 13.72 6.45 -21.39
N MET A 52 13.40 7.08 -22.53
CA MET A 52 12.47 8.22 -22.60
C MET A 52 11.07 7.83 -22.13
N PHE A 53 10.60 6.64 -22.49
CA PHE A 53 9.32 6.13 -22.02
C PHE A 53 9.32 5.90 -20.50
N ILE A 54 10.36 5.27 -19.95
CA ILE A 54 10.50 5.08 -18.49
C ILE A 54 10.53 6.43 -17.78
N LEU A 55 11.31 7.39 -18.30
CA LEU A 55 11.39 8.74 -17.76
C LEU A 55 10.00 9.42 -17.77
N LEU A 56 9.27 9.34 -18.88
CA LEU A 56 7.92 9.88 -19.00
C LEU A 56 6.98 9.27 -17.96
N VAL A 57 6.97 7.93 -17.81
CA VAL A 57 6.13 7.24 -16.83
C VAL A 57 6.47 7.68 -15.40
N VAL A 58 7.75 7.76 -15.06
CA VAL A 58 8.20 8.22 -13.73
C VAL A 58 7.80 9.67 -13.47
N LEU A 59 8.00 10.56 -14.46
CA LEU A 59 7.59 11.96 -14.35
C LEU A 59 6.08 12.09 -14.17
N LEU A 60 5.28 11.39 -14.99
CA LEU A 60 3.82 11.40 -14.84
C LEU A 60 3.39 10.91 -13.46
N THR A 61 4.00 9.83 -12.96
CA THR A 61 3.67 9.27 -11.64
C THR A 61 3.99 10.24 -10.50
N VAL A 62 5.10 10.96 -10.58
CA VAL A 62 5.52 11.88 -9.51
C VAL A 62 4.77 13.22 -9.61
N SER A 63 4.51 13.71 -10.82
CA SER A 63 3.97 15.05 -11.06
C SER A 63 2.45 15.11 -11.14
N VAL A 64 1.78 14.05 -11.59
CA VAL A 64 0.34 14.07 -11.87
C VAL A 64 -0.35 13.02 -11.01
N ASP A 65 -1.27 13.47 -10.15
CA ASP A 65 -2.19 12.57 -9.46
C ASP A 65 -3.31 12.15 -10.44
N ILE A 66 -3.09 11.07 -11.20
CA ILE A 66 -4.08 10.59 -12.17
C ILE A 66 -5.15 9.80 -11.42
N GLU A 67 -6.27 10.45 -11.15
CA GLU A 67 -7.41 9.78 -10.55
C GLU A 67 -7.84 8.59 -11.41
N ARG A 68 -7.96 7.40 -10.81
CA ARG A 68 -8.26 6.14 -11.50
C ARG A 68 -9.42 6.24 -12.50
N ASN A 69 -10.50 6.92 -12.12
CA ASN A 69 -11.69 7.07 -12.97
C ASN A 69 -11.35 7.88 -14.24
N HIS A 70 -10.62 8.99 -14.06
CA HIS A 70 -10.16 9.83 -15.17
C HIS A 70 -9.13 9.08 -16.04
N GLY A 71 -8.20 8.34 -15.43
CA GLY A 71 -7.23 7.52 -16.15
C GLY A 71 -7.89 6.48 -17.06
N PHE A 72 -8.93 5.79 -16.58
CA PHE A 72 -9.69 4.84 -17.40
C PHE A 72 -10.41 5.52 -18.56
N VAL A 73 -11.05 6.67 -18.32
CA VAL A 73 -11.72 7.46 -19.36
C VAL A 73 -10.71 7.89 -20.43
N TRP A 74 -9.56 8.43 -20.04
CA TRP A 74 -8.50 8.80 -20.98
C TRP A 74 -7.99 7.61 -21.77
N LEU A 75 -7.78 6.45 -21.15
CA LEU A 75 -7.38 5.24 -21.85
C LEU A 75 -8.39 4.83 -22.92
N VAL A 76 -9.69 4.87 -22.61
CA VAL A 76 -10.75 4.56 -23.58
C VAL A 76 -10.77 5.57 -24.72
N ILE A 77 -10.65 6.88 -24.42
CA ILE A 77 -10.58 7.94 -25.43
C ILE A 77 -9.36 7.74 -26.34
N PHE A 78 -8.17 7.56 -25.77
CA PHE A 78 -6.94 7.30 -26.54
C PHE A 78 -7.06 6.03 -27.37
N GLY A 79 -7.62 4.96 -26.80
CA GLY A 79 -7.88 3.71 -27.52
C GLY A 79 -8.82 3.93 -28.71
N LEU A 80 -9.93 4.64 -28.51
CA LEU A 80 -10.89 4.97 -29.57
C LEU A 80 -10.21 5.78 -30.69
N PHE A 81 -9.47 6.83 -30.34
CA PHE A 81 -8.73 7.63 -31.31
C PHE A 81 -7.68 6.80 -32.06
N PHE A 82 -6.96 5.92 -31.36
CA PHE A 82 -5.96 5.03 -31.95
C PHE A 82 -6.59 4.06 -32.96
N PHE A 83 -7.65 3.36 -32.57
CA PHE A 83 -8.33 2.42 -33.46
C PHE A 83 -9.05 3.13 -34.62
N LEU A 84 -9.65 4.29 -34.37
CA LEU A 84 -10.29 5.09 -35.42
C LEU A 84 -9.28 5.61 -36.43
N GLY A 85 -8.14 6.14 -35.97
CA GLY A 85 -7.08 6.59 -36.87
C GLY A 85 -6.46 5.44 -37.65
N ARG A 86 -6.26 4.26 -37.03
CA ARG A 86 -5.79 3.04 -37.71
C ARG A 86 -6.77 2.61 -38.80
N TRP A 87 -8.07 2.61 -38.49
CA TRP A 87 -9.14 2.27 -39.44
C TRP A 87 -9.23 3.27 -40.59
N LEU A 88 -9.10 4.57 -40.32
CA LEU A 88 -9.08 5.61 -41.36
C LEU A 88 -7.90 5.42 -42.32
N THR A 89 -6.73 5.07 -41.81
CA THR A 89 -5.57 4.74 -42.65
C THR A 89 -5.86 3.52 -43.52
N ASP A 90 -6.40 2.44 -42.96
CA ASP A 90 -6.62 1.20 -43.70
C ASP A 90 -7.78 1.29 -44.72
N ALA A 91 -8.83 2.06 -44.41
CA ALA A 91 -10.03 2.14 -45.23
C ALA A 91 -10.01 3.27 -46.27
N TYR A 92 -9.34 4.38 -45.97
CA TYR A 92 -9.36 5.59 -46.80
C TYR A 92 -7.97 6.09 -47.22
N ASP A 93 -6.90 5.38 -46.86
CA ASP A 93 -5.51 5.78 -47.12
C ASP A 93 -5.16 7.18 -46.57
N ILE A 94 -5.86 7.59 -45.50
CA ILE A 94 -5.61 8.87 -44.81
C ILE A 94 -4.51 8.64 -43.78
N PRO A 95 -3.32 9.26 -43.91
CA PRO A 95 -2.17 8.98 -43.05
C PRO A 95 -2.26 9.70 -41.69
N VAL A 96 -3.28 9.41 -40.88
CA VAL A 96 -3.52 10.09 -39.59
C VAL A 96 -2.31 9.98 -38.66
N PHE A 97 -1.67 8.80 -38.62
CA PHE A 97 -0.54 8.53 -37.74
C PHE A 97 0.82 8.54 -38.42
N SER A 98 0.89 8.53 -39.76
CA SER A 98 2.20 8.43 -40.43
C SER A 98 3.02 9.70 -40.18
N THR A 99 2.42 10.89 -40.28
CA THR A 99 3.12 12.15 -40.01
C THR A 99 3.66 12.22 -38.59
N VAL A 100 2.90 11.70 -37.61
CA VAL A 100 3.34 11.65 -36.22
C VAL A 100 4.48 10.64 -36.06
N TYR A 101 4.40 9.48 -36.71
CA TYR A 101 5.44 8.45 -36.66
C TYR A 101 6.74 8.93 -37.33
N ASP A 102 6.64 9.54 -38.51
CA ASP A 102 7.77 10.09 -39.25
C ASP A 102 8.43 11.22 -38.46
N TRP A 103 7.62 12.09 -37.85
CA TRP A 103 8.12 13.13 -36.96
C TRP A 103 8.83 12.54 -35.74
N LEU A 104 8.25 11.54 -35.06
CA LEU A 104 8.89 10.87 -33.94
C LEU A 104 10.21 10.20 -34.38
N GLY A 105 10.21 9.47 -35.49
CA GLY A 105 11.41 8.85 -36.05
C GLY A 105 12.52 9.86 -36.38
N SER A 106 12.15 11.07 -36.79
CA SER A 106 13.11 12.15 -37.09
C SER A 106 13.81 12.73 -35.86
N LEU A 107 13.32 12.47 -34.63
CA LEU A 107 13.94 12.96 -33.40
C LEU A 107 15.27 12.25 -33.07
N HIS A 108 15.56 11.12 -33.72
CA HIS A 108 16.79 10.34 -33.52
C HIS A 108 17.16 10.17 -32.03
N ALA A 109 16.20 9.73 -31.23
CA ALA A 109 16.36 9.58 -29.79
C ALA A 109 17.42 8.52 -29.48
N THR A 110 18.65 8.95 -29.20
CA THR A 110 19.79 8.07 -28.91
C THR A 110 20.07 8.02 -27.42
N TYR A 111 20.25 6.79 -26.88
CA TYR A 111 20.64 6.61 -25.49
C TYR A 111 22.14 6.83 -25.33
N ALA A 112 22.52 7.78 -24.46
CA ALA A 112 23.90 7.93 -24.02
C ALA A 112 24.14 7.07 -22.77
N PRO A 113 24.90 5.94 -22.84
CA PRO A 113 25.00 5.01 -21.72
C PRO A 113 25.62 5.62 -20.46
N GLY A 114 26.59 6.53 -20.65
CA GLY A 114 27.21 7.26 -19.54
C GLY A 114 26.23 8.19 -18.83
N PHE A 115 25.30 8.81 -19.56
CA PHE A 115 24.31 9.72 -18.99
C PHE A 115 23.29 8.98 -18.11
N GLY A 116 22.69 7.90 -18.62
CA GLY A 116 21.70 7.14 -17.85
C GLY A 116 22.30 6.52 -16.57
N LEU A 117 23.54 6.05 -16.64
CA LEU A 117 24.27 5.55 -15.48
C LEU A 117 24.61 6.65 -14.47
N ALA A 118 25.11 7.80 -14.94
CA ALA A 118 25.39 8.95 -14.07
C ALA A 118 24.12 9.47 -13.37
N LEU A 119 23.00 9.58 -14.10
CA LEU A 119 21.71 10.00 -13.53
C LEU A 119 21.23 9.00 -12.47
N SER A 120 21.38 7.70 -12.73
CA SER A 120 21.01 6.66 -11.77
C SER A 120 21.86 6.72 -10.50
N ILE A 121 23.18 6.92 -10.62
CA ILE A 121 24.05 7.09 -9.45
C ILE A 121 23.66 8.33 -8.65
N LEU A 122 23.41 9.46 -9.32
CA LEU A 122 23.01 10.69 -8.67
C LEU A 122 21.66 10.54 -7.94
N LEU A 123 20.70 9.85 -8.56
CA LEU A 123 19.38 9.56 -7.98
C LEU A 123 19.45 8.51 -6.86
N ALA A 124 20.43 7.61 -6.88
CA ALA A 124 20.62 6.58 -5.86
C ALA A 124 20.85 7.19 -4.48
N ILE A 125 21.57 8.32 -4.41
CA ILE A 125 21.92 8.98 -3.14
C ILE A 125 20.66 9.45 -2.38
N PRO A 126 19.81 10.35 -2.93
CA PRO A 126 18.59 10.77 -2.23
C PRO A 126 17.61 9.60 -2.04
N TYR A 127 17.57 8.63 -2.96
CA TYR A 127 16.75 7.45 -2.80
C TYR A 127 17.19 6.59 -1.61
N ALA A 128 18.50 6.37 -1.43
CA ALA A 128 19.06 5.63 -0.31
C ALA A 128 18.82 6.35 1.03
N VAL A 129 19.02 7.67 1.06
CA VAL A 129 18.71 8.50 2.25
C VAL A 129 17.24 8.37 2.61
N MET A 130 16.35 8.48 1.63
CA MET A 130 14.91 8.30 1.82
C MET A 130 14.56 6.90 2.35
N MET A 131 15.15 5.85 1.79
CA MET A 131 14.94 4.47 2.23
C MET A 131 15.38 4.25 3.68
N LEU A 132 16.53 4.82 4.07
CA LEU A 132 17.02 4.76 5.45
C LEU A 132 16.12 5.55 6.39
N TRP A 133 15.74 6.76 5.99
CA TRP A 133 14.92 7.67 6.80
C TRP A 133 13.52 7.09 7.08
N VAL A 134 12.88 6.52 6.05
CA VAL A 134 11.56 5.88 6.19
C VAL A 134 11.60 4.71 7.18
N ARG A 135 12.68 3.93 7.19
CA ARG A 135 12.83 2.79 8.12
C ARG A 135 13.02 3.24 9.57
N ILE A 136 13.58 4.42 9.79
CA ILE A 136 13.81 4.98 11.13
C ILE A 136 12.55 5.70 11.64
N GLN A 137 11.85 6.45 10.78
CA GLN A 137 10.82 7.42 11.22
C GLN A 137 9.39 7.10 10.83
N ASN A 138 9.16 6.27 9.81
CA ASN A 138 7.82 6.07 9.24
C ASN A 138 7.36 4.63 9.42
N LYS A 139 7.69 4.03 10.56
CA LYS A 139 7.26 2.69 10.91
C LYS A 139 5.88 2.75 11.53
N TRP A 140 4.92 2.12 10.86
CA TRP A 140 3.55 1.94 11.34
C TRP A 140 3.40 0.53 11.84
N ARG A 141 2.87 0.38 13.06
CA ARG A 141 2.55 -0.92 13.62
C ARG A 141 1.07 -0.98 13.94
N ILE A 142 0.39 -1.98 13.37
CA ILE A 142 -0.99 -2.30 13.69
C ILE A 142 -0.96 -3.53 14.60
N THR A 143 -1.44 -3.38 15.82
CA THR A 143 -1.73 -4.48 16.74
C THR A 143 -3.25 -4.67 16.86
N HIS A 144 -3.67 -5.64 17.67
CA HIS A 144 -5.08 -5.90 17.93
C HIS A 144 -5.79 -4.74 18.63
N ASN A 145 -5.11 -4.00 19.50
CA ASN A 145 -5.75 -2.98 20.34
C ASN A 145 -5.22 -1.56 20.08
N GLU A 146 -4.14 -1.43 19.31
CA GLU A 146 -3.47 -0.14 19.14
C GLU A 146 -2.98 0.05 17.71
N PHE A 147 -3.04 1.31 17.30
CA PHE A 147 -2.41 1.80 16.09
C PHE A 147 -1.27 2.70 16.54
N GLU A 148 -0.04 2.21 16.41
CA GLU A 148 1.16 2.90 16.87
C GLU A 148 1.88 3.50 15.66
N HIS A 149 2.14 4.79 15.74
CA HIS A 149 3.07 5.47 14.84
C HIS A 149 4.39 5.73 15.54
N TYR A 150 5.41 4.96 15.18
CA TYR A 150 6.76 5.23 15.66
C TYR A 150 7.35 6.35 14.82
N SER A 151 7.49 7.52 15.44
CA SER A 151 8.21 8.65 14.87
C SER A 151 9.39 9.01 15.78
N TRP A 152 10.60 8.87 15.24
CA TRP A 152 11.83 9.15 15.99
C TRP A 152 11.80 10.58 16.58
N GLY A 153 11.93 10.70 17.90
CA GLY A 153 12.04 11.99 18.59
C GLY A 153 10.71 12.70 18.90
N ARG A 154 9.56 12.04 18.70
CA ARG A 154 8.26 12.49 19.24
C ARG A 154 7.67 11.39 20.13
N ALA A 155 6.80 11.78 21.07
CA ALA A 155 6.03 10.81 21.84
C ALA A 155 5.22 9.93 20.87
N ASP A 156 5.25 8.62 21.09
CA ASP A 156 4.53 7.65 20.25
C ASP A 156 3.05 8.02 20.24
N ASP A 157 2.51 8.31 19.06
CA ASP A 157 1.09 8.61 18.89
C ASP A 157 0.36 7.27 18.83
N SER A 158 -0.10 6.80 19.98
CA SER A 158 -0.89 5.58 20.10
C SER A 158 -2.37 5.93 20.08
N LEU A 159 -3.05 5.46 19.04
CA LEU A 159 -4.47 5.68 18.85
C LEU A 159 -5.25 4.46 19.36
N ALA A 160 -5.71 4.50 20.61
CA ALA A 160 -6.51 3.43 21.25
C ALA A 160 -7.70 3.00 20.37
N ARG A 161 -7.78 1.70 20.08
CA ARG A 161 -8.59 1.12 19.00
C ARG A 161 -10.01 0.79 19.46
N GLY A 162 -10.81 1.82 19.77
CA GLY A 162 -12.27 1.63 19.74
C GLY A 162 -12.71 1.31 18.31
N ALA A 163 -13.04 0.04 18.01
CA ALA A 163 -13.65 -0.49 16.78
C ALA A 163 -13.30 0.21 15.45
N LYS A 164 -12.02 0.53 15.17
CA LYS A 164 -11.66 1.37 14.02
C LYS A 164 -11.75 0.60 12.70
N ARG A 165 -12.58 1.08 11.77
CA ARG A 165 -12.68 0.53 10.41
C ARG A 165 -11.51 1.04 9.56
N VAL A 166 -10.79 0.13 8.91
CA VAL A 166 -9.72 0.47 7.97
C VAL A 166 -10.27 0.40 6.55
N ARG A 167 -10.10 1.46 5.76
CA ARG A 167 -10.45 1.49 4.34
C ARG A 167 -9.18 1.74 3.52
N THR A 168 -9.09 1.06 2.39
CA THR A 168 -8.05 1.30 1.39
C THR A 168 -8.65 2.05 0.22
N THR A 169 -7.94 3.07 -0.25
CA THR A 169 -8.29 3.79 -1.47
C THR A 169 -7.07 3.84 -2.39
N TYR A 170 -7.34 3.76 -3.69
CA TYR A 170 -6.34 3.76 -4.76
C TYR A 170 -6.63 4.94 -5.68
N PRO A 171 -6.27 6.17 -5.24
CA PRO A 171 -6.58 7.35 -6.01
C PRO A 171 -5.80 7.36 -7.32
N ASP A 172 -4.51 7.01 -7.28
CA ASP A 172 -3.60 7.08 -8.42
C ASP A 172 -3.39 5.71 -9.09
N LEU A 173 -3.65 5.66 -10.41
CA LEU A 173 -3.49 4.45 -11.22
C LEU A 173 -2.02 4.08 -11.47
N LEU A 174 -1.14 5.07 -11.66
CA LEU A 174 0.27 4.85 -11.94
C LEU A 174 1.02 4.39 -10.69
N GLU A 175 0.71 4.97 -9.53
CA GLU A 175 1.26 4.50 -8.25
C GLU A 175 0.87 3.03 -7.95
N LEU A 176 -0.39 2.68 -8.27
CA LEU A 176 -0.89 1.32 -8.19
C LEU A 176 -0.16 0.39 -9.17
N LEU A 177 0.07 0.82 -10.40
CA LEU A 177 0.77 0.02 -11.41
C LEU A 177 2.24 -0.22 -11.05
N LEU A 178 2.94 0.81 -10.57
CA LEU A 178 4.39 0.77 -10.32
C LEU A 178 4.78 0.02 -9.04
N CYS A 179 4.06 0.24 -7.95
CA CYS A 179 4.42 -0.33 -6.64
C CYS A 179 3.25 -1.02 -5.92
N GLY A 180 2.08 -1.12 -6.56
CA GLY A 180 0.87 -1.52 -5.84
C GLY A 180 0.54 -0.55 -4.71
N ALA A 181 0.96 0.71 -4.82
CA ALA A 181 0.84 1.68 -3.74
C ALA A 181 -0.59 2.23 -3.66
N GLY A 182 -0.95 2.70 -2.47
CA GLY A 182 -2.20 3.40 -2.27
C GLY A 182 -2.27 4.05 -0.91
N THR A 183 -3.47 4.55 -0.58
CA THR A 183 -3.71 5.28 0.66
C THR A 183 -4.55 4.44 1.63
N LEU A 184 -4.08 4.33 2.86
CA LEU A 184 -4.79 3.71 3.97
C LEU A 184 -5.51 4.80 4.78
N ILE A 185 -6.82 4.65 4.99
CA ILE A 185 -7.63 5.57 5.79
C ILE A 185 -8.17 4.81 7.00
N VAL A 186 -7.90 5.33 8.18
CA VAL A 186 -8.40 4.80 9.45
C VAL A 186 -9.59 5.66 9.89
N TYR A 187 -10.76 5.03 10.01
CA TYR A 187 -11.98 5.68 10.49
C TYR A 187 -12.21 5.40 11.97
N SER A 188 -12.98 6.26 12.64
CA SER A 188 -13.49 6.02 13.98
C SER A 188 -14.46 4.83 14.04
N ALA A 189 -14.76 4.34 15.24
CA ALA A 189 -15.73 3.26 15.49
C ALA A 189 -17.08 3.46 14.81
N THR A 190 -17.55 4.71 14.79
CA THR A 190 -18.83 5.08 14.19
C THR A 190 -18.76 5.26 12.67
N GLY A 191 -17.56 5.19 12.07
CA GLY A 191 -17.33 5.38 10.64
C GLY A 191 -17.53 6.81 10.14
N ARG A 192 -17.84 7.77 11.03
CA ARG A 192 -18.21 9.15 10.66
C ARG A 192 -17.04 10.09 10.49
N SER A 193 -15.89 9.79 11.10
CA SER A 193 -14.70 10.66 11.06
C SER A 193 -13.45 9.92 10.61
N GLU A 194 -12.68 10.54 9.71
CA GLU A 194 -11.34 10.10 9.34
C GLU A 194 -10.37 10.48 10.45
N LEU A 195 -9.78 9.49 11.11
CA LEU A 195 -8.79 9.72 12.18
C LEU A 195 -7.40 9.95 11.58
N ARG A 196 -7.05 9.15 10.58
CA ARG A 196 -5.73 9.24 9.96
C ARG A 196 -5.78 8.77 8.50
N ARG A 197 -5.02 9.47 7.66
CA ARG A 197 -4.77 9.11 6.27
C ARG A 197 -3.28 8.90 6.08
N ILE A 198 -2.91 7.75 5.51
CA ILE A 198 -1.53 7.34 5.30
C ILE A 198 -1.34 7.09 3.81
N HIS A 199 -0.58 7.96 3.18
CA HIS A 199 -0.35 7.93 1.74
C HIS A 199 0.77 6.96 1.37
N ASN A 200 0.77 6.53 0.11
CA ASN A 200 1.89 5.87 -0.57
C ASN A 200 2.44 4.65 0.20
N VAL A 201 1.53 3.80 0.67
CA VAL A 201 1.90 2.53 1.29
C VAL A 201 2.09 1.50 0.17
N PRO A 202 3.32 1.02 -0.10
CA PRO A 202 3.57 0.09 -1.18
C PRO A 202 2.92 -1.28 -0.90
N PHE A 203 2.58 -2.00 -1.97
CA PHE A 203 1.96 -3.32 -1.90
C PHE A 203 0.69 -3.35 -1.04
N LEU A 204 -0.11 -2.29 -1.08
CA LEU A 204 -1.34 -2.15 -0.29
C LEU A 204 -2.32 -3.31 -0.46
N PRO A 205 -2.54 -3.91 -1.66
CA PRO A 205 -3.43 -5.06 -1.81
C PRO A 205 -2.99 -6.28 -0.97
N LEU A 206 -1.68 -6.52 -0.88
CA LEU A 206 -1.11 -7.61 -0.08
C LEU A 206 -1.17 -7.28 1.41
N LEU A 207 -0.85 -6.03 1.77
CA LEU A 207 -0.93 -5.56 3.14
C LEU A 207 -2.36 -5.64 3.68
N ARG A 208 -3.34 -5.24 2.87
CA ARG A 208 -4.76 -5.32 3.22
C ARG A 208 -5.18 -6.74 3.58
N ARG A 209 -4.83 -7.74 2.75
CA ARG A 209 -5.12 -9.16 3.06
C ARG A 209 -4.53 -9.61 4.39
N ARG A 210 -3.36 -9.07 4.78
CA ARG A 210 -2.73 -9.36 6.07
C ARG A 210 -3.44 -8.66 7.22
N ILE A 211 -3.88 -7.41 7.03
CA ILE A 211 -4.65 -6.65 8.02
C ILE A 211 -6.02 -7.31 8.24
N ASP A 212 -6.74 -7.61 7.16
CA ASP A 212 -8.07 -8.25 7.21
C ASP A 212 -7.99 -9.59 7.95
N ARG A 213 -6.97 -10.41 7.66
CA ARG A 213 -6.72 -11.66 8.39
C ARG A 213 -6.55 -11.46 9.90
N ILE A 214 -5.78 -10.46 10.32
CA ILE A 214 -5.57 -10.16 11.75
C ILE A 214 -6.87 -9.69 12.41
N LEU A 215 -7.71 -8.95 11.68
CA LEU A 215 -9.01 -8.46 12.16
C LEU A 215 -10.06 -9.57 12.27
N GLU A 216 -10.09 -10.49 11.29
CA GLU A 216 -11.05 -11.61 11.25
C GLU A 216 -10.80 -12.60 12.40
N TYR A 217 -9.53 -12.93 12.70
CA TYR A 217 -9.21 -13.82 13.83
C TYR A 217 -9.69 -13.24 15.16
N THR A 218 -9.65 -11.92 15.34
CA THR A 218 -10.11 -11.29 16.59
C THR A 218 -11.62 -11.37 16.77
N ALA A 219 -12.39 -11.13 15.71
CA ALA A 219 -13.84 -11.19 15.80
C ALA A 219 -14.31 -12.59 16.24
N VAL A 220 -13.62 -13.64 15.78
CA VAL A 220 -13.91 -15.02 16.19
C VAL A 220 -13.45 -15.27 17.62
N THR A 221 -12.24 -14.85 18.02
CA THR A 221 -11.75 -15.04 19.41
C THR A 221 -12.62 -14.31 20.43
N ASP A 222 -13.05 -13.07 20.18
CA ASP A 222 -13.94 -12.36 21.11
C ASP A 222 -15.30 -13.07 21.23
N THR A 223 -15.81 -13.63 20.14
CA THR A 223 -17.10 -14.38 20.17
C THR A 223 -16.95 -15.71 20.90
N ASP A 224 -15.85 -16.43 20.68
CA ASP A 224 -15.56 -17.70 21.34
C ASP A 224 -15.28 -17.49 22.84
N MET A 225 -14.54 -16.43 23.20
CA MET A 225 -14.32 -16.08 24.60
C MET A 225 -15.60 -15.66 25.32
N LEU A 226 -16.46 -14.87 24.67
CA LEU A 226 -17.76 -14.50 25.24
C LEU A 226 -18.68 -15.72 25.39
N ALA A 227 -18.65 -16.65 24.42
CA ALA A 227 -19.40 -17.90 24.50
C ALA A 227 -18.88 -18.79 25.64
N ASP A 228 -17.55 -18.87 25.83
CA ASP A 228 -16.95 -19.63 26.92
C ASP A 228 -17.26 -19.00 28.29
N GLU A 229 -17.24 -17.66 28.42
CA GLU A 229 -17.64 -16.94 29.64
C GLU A 229 -19.13 -17.13 29.97
N GLU A 230 -20.03 -17.10 28.97
CA GLU A 230 -21.46 -17.39 29.18
C GLU A 230 -21.68 -18.84 29.65
N VAL A 231 -20.95 -19.81 29.09
CA VAL A 231 -21.04 -21.22 29.49
C VAL A 231 -20.47 -21.46 30.90
N GLU A 232 -19.41 -20.74 31.29
CA GLU A 232 -18.90 -20.78 32.67
C GLU A 232 -19.88 -20.14 33.66
N ALA A 233 -20.50 -19.01 33.31
CA ALA A 233 -21.51 -18.36 34.14
C ALA A 233 -22.75 -19.25 34.35
N GLU A 234 -23.25 -19.91 33.29
CA GLU A 234 -24.35 -20.88 33.39
C GLU A 234 -23.99 -22.08 34.28
N ARG A 235 -22.73 -22.56 34.24
CA ARG A 235 -22.25 -23.63 35.12
C ARG A 235 -22.17 -23.22 36.60
N GLU A 236 -21.79 -21.98 36.88
CA GLU A 236 -21.73 -21.47 38.25
C GLU A 236 -23.14 -21.28 38.84
N GLU A 237 -24.13 -20.86 38.05
CA GLU A 237 -25.53 -20.80 38.48
C GLU A 237 -26.10 -22.19 38.82
N ASP A 238 -25.78 -23.21 38.02
CA ASP A 238 -26.24 -24.60 38.26
C ASP A 238 -25.60 -25.24 39.51
N LEU A 239 -24.38 -24.81 39.88
CA LEU A 239 -23.67 -25.29 41.08
C LEU A 239 -24.03 -24.48 42.34
N GLY A 240 -24.48 -23.23 42.21
CA GLY A 240 -24.88 -22.36 43.32
C GLY A 240 -26.32 -22.55 43.81
N GLY A 241 -27.19 -23.21 43.02
CA GLY A 241 -28.62 -23.33 43.27
C GLY A 241 -29.07 -24.31 44.37
N ASN A 242 -28.17 -25.07 44.99
CA ASN A 242 -28.53 -26.07 46.02
C ASN A 242 -28.09 -25.68 47.44
N ALA A 243 -28.31 -24.44 47.85
CA ALA A 243 -28.41 -24.08 49.26
C ALA A 243 -29.90 -24.16 49.68
N GLY A 244 -30.37 -25.39 49.90
CA GLY A 244 -31.72 -25.63 50.38
C GLY A 244 -31.98 -24.92 51.72
N PRO A 245 -33.15 -24.29 51.92
CA PRO A 245 -33.55 -23.75 53.22
C PRO A 245 -33.96 -24.92 54.12
N GLY A 246 -32.97 -25.53 54.80
CA GLY A 246 -33.17 -26.59 55.77
C GLY A 246 -33.22 -26.05 57.20
N ASP A 247 -34.42 -26.07 57.78
CA ASP A 247 -34.73 -26.07 59.21
C ASP A 247 -34.29 -24.89 60.08
N ALA A 248 -35.11 -23.85 60.06
CA ALA A 248 -35.44 -23.11 61.27
C ALA A 248 -36.60 -23.85 61.99
N ALA A 249 -36.26 -24.75 62.91
CA ALA A 249 -37.22 -25.34 63.83
C ALA A 249 -36.78 -25.05 65.28
N ASP A 250 -37.60 -24.23 65.93
CA ASP A 250 -38.01 -24.29 67.34
C ASP A 250 -36.99 -24.74 68.39
N HIS A 251 -36.60 -23.80 69.24
CA HIS A 251 -36.46 -24.06 70.68
C HIS A 251 -36.75 -22.78 71.48
N GLU A 252 -38.04 -22.55 71.71
CA GLU A 252 -38.55 -21.89 72.92
C GLU A 252 -38.49 -22.93 74.05
N GLU A 253 -37.66 -22.75 75.06
CA GLU A 253 -37.97 -23.13 76.44
C GLU A 253 -36.93 -22.57 77.45
N LEU A 254 -37.48 -21.85 78.44
CA LEU A 254 -36.99 -21.51 79.78
C LEU A 254 -35.99 -20.36 79.97
#